data_AF-A0A1H5EB74-F1
#
_entry.id   AF-A0A1H5EB74-F1
#
_cell.length_a   1.000
_cell.length_b   1.000
_cell.length_c   1.000
_cell.angle_alpha   90.00
_cell.angle_beta   90.00
_cell.angle_gamma   90.00
#
_symmetry.space_group_name_H-M   'P 1'
#
loop_
_entity.id
_entity.type
_entity.pdbx_description
1 polymer ?
#
loop_
_entity_poly.entity_id
_entity_poly.type
_entity_poly.pdbx_seq_one_letter_code
_entity_poly.pdbx_strand_id
1 'polypeptide(L)'
;MAFPLGGDQTVLPAGTEFSEDALARPREIFHSEAMGGRKSYLVNLGDLAFNSPSILGGRARQAEMSCGTCHVNGASNPKLFVPGASSRPGTFDTTSLVFNAKTFNSILDPVRIPSLRGARFLAPYGHDGRMTSLRDFIYNVIVNEFSGPRPRDEVLDGLVAYIYDIDFLPNPKIAPGGRLAAQASLAERRGEALFFKPFPKQTELSCAGCHLPAGTFNDQLRHDVGSGGLVKTPTLLNANFNAPYFHDGRYDSYEQVVGHFDRVFDLELSTQDTQDLVAYLNAVGDGERPFDKDGVVLRMKGVLELSSVLEVAIPAADTAVVSLAVTGVGAELRELTEHIPDIRNTSVGGKDERLAARAIVKDLVLTLRRIDLEVGAGRIDEAMAEYRKFAQLVNFDVPVALKKAEPWSLFNSNVHQSHHTALGRILPVTSQQPQ
;
A
#
# COMPACT_ATOMS: atom_id res chain seq x y z
N MET A 1 12.17 4.19 -23.13
CA MET A 1 13.28 3.22 -23.28
C MET A 1 13.68 2.74 -21.90
N ALA A 2 13.93 1.42 -21.74
CA ALA A 2 14.23 0.76 -20.47
C ALA A 2 15.65 1.07 -19.98
N PHE A 3 15.83 1.12 -18.65
CA PHE A 3 17.13 1.19 -18.01
C PHE A 3 17.76 -0.21 -17.96
N PRO A 4 19.04 -0.37 -18.33
CA PRO A 4 19.78 -1.58 -18.02
C PRO A 4 20.13 -1.59 -16.53
N LEU A 5 20.05 -2.76 -15.89
CA LEU A 5 20.63 -3.02 -14.56
C LEU A 5 22.17 -3.11 -14.62
N GLY A 6 22.81 -2.15 -15.28
CA GLY A 6 24.25 -2.08 -15.44
C GLY A 6 24.67 -0.72 -16.00
N GLY A 7 25.40 0.06 -15.21
CA GLY A 7 25.98 1.33 -15.65
C GLY A 7 25.88 2.43 -14.59
N ASP A 8 27.05 2.87 -14.19
CA ASP A 8 27.55 3.99 -13.39
C ASP A 8 26.93 5.39 -13.64
N GLN A 9 25.63 5.49 -13.93
CA GLN A 9 24.91 6.77 -14.03
C GLN A 9 23.76 6.86 -13.03
N THR A 10 23.99 7.65 -11.98
CA THR A 10 22.99 8.05 -10.98
C THR A 10 22.09 9.15 -11.54
N VAL A 11 21.00 8.78 -12.22
CA VAL A 11 19.86 9.67 -12.41
C VAL A 11 18.63 8.98 -11.83
N LEU A 12 17.87 9.72 -11.02
CA LEU A 12 16.70 9.21 -10.30
C LEU A 12 15.66 8.60 -11.28
N PRO A 13 14.96 7.52 -10.89
CA PRO A 13 13.96 6.87 -11.74
C PRO A 13 12.94 7.86 -12.30
N ALA A 14 12.49 7.64 -13.53
CA ALA A 14 11.37 8.39 -14.10
C ALA A 14 10.13 8.23 -13.20
N GLY A 15 9.54 9.35 -12.75
CA GLY A 15 8.44 9.35 -11.78
C GLY A 15 8.88 9.57 -10.32
N THR A 16 10.15 9.87 -10.06
CA THR A 16 10.57 10.36 -8.74
C THR A 16 9.78 11.62 -8.41
N GLU A 17 8.93 11.56 -7.38
CA GLU A 17 8.08 12.67 -7.03
C GLU A 17 8.86 13.75 -6.29
N PHE A 18 8.75 14.97 -6.80
CA PHE A 18 9.35 16.17 -6.23
C PHE A 18 8.27 17.08 -5.59
N SER A 19 7.01 16.64 -5.51
CA SER A 19 5.84 17.40 -5.03
C SER A 19 5.48 17.10 -3.57
N GLU A 20 4.59 17.91 -2.97
CA GLU A 20 4.02 17.64 -1.64
C GLU A 20 3.21 16.34 -1.55
N ASP A 21 2.78 15.78 -2.68
CA ASP A 21 2.05 14.50 -2.74
C ASP A 21 2.91 13.32 -2.28
N ALA A 22 4.23 13.48 -2.22
CA ALA A 22 5.16 12.54 -1.60
C ALA A 22 4.93 12.41 -0.08
N LEU A 23 4.35 13.43 0.57
CA LEU A 23 4.02 13.42 2.00
C LEU A 23 2.61 12.89 2.28
N ALA A 24 1.80 12.64 1.25
CA ALA A 24 0.47 12.06 1.42
C ALA A 24 0.58 10.52 1.42
N ARG A 25 0.42 9.91 2.60
CA ARG A 25 0.43 8.45 2.73
C ARG A 25 -0.98 7.91 2.82
N PRO A 26 -1.33 6.82 2.13
CA PRO A 26 -2.62 6.18 2.31
C PRO A 26 -2.85 5.85 3.79
N ARG A 27 -3.99 6.30 4.31
CA ARG A 27 -4.36 6.07 5.70
C ARG A 27 -4.73 4.60 5.92
N GLU A 28 -4.18 4.00 6.97
CA GLU A 28 -4.59 2.70 7.49
C GLU A 28 -5.64 2.88 8.59
N ILE A 29 -6.66 2.04 8.54
CA ILE A 29 -7.64 1.91 9.61
C ILE A 29 -7.65 0.44 9.96
N PHE A 30 -7.30 0.14 11.21
CA PHE A 30 -7.31 -1.22 11.71
C PHE A 30 -8.61 -1.47 12.47
N HIS A 31 -9.25 -2.60 12.20
CA HIS A 31 -10.48 -3.02 12.84
C HIS A 31 -10.31 -3.17 14.35
N SER A 32 -9.19 -3.77 14.77
CA SER A 32 -8.81 -3.91 16.17
C SER A 32 -8.79 -2.57 16.92
N GLU A 33 -8.26 -1.51 16.30
CA GLU A 33 -8.25 -0.15 16.85
C GLU A 33 -9.63 0.52 16.77
N ALA A 34 -10.36 0.36 15.66
CA ALA A 34 -11.68 0.95 15.45
C ALA A 34 -12.73 0.44 16.47
N MET A 35 -12.55 -0.78 16.97
CA MET A 35 -13.36 -1.37 18.04
C MET A 35 -12.92 -0.94 19.45
N GLY A 36 -12.01 0.03 19.57
CA GLY A 36 -11.47 0.53 20.84
C GLY A 36 -10.37 -0.35 21.46
N GLY A 37 -9.87 -1.33 20.71
CA GLY A 37 -8.78 -2.22 21.12
C GLY A 37 -7.40 -1.75 20.62
N ARG A 38 -6.47 -2.70 20.53
CA ARG A 38 -5.12 -2.52 19.97
C ARG A 38 -4.79 -3.68 19.04
N LYS A 39 -3.90 -3.46 18.07
CA LYS A 39 -3.36 -4.52 17.22
C LYS A 39 -2.78 -5.65 18.07
N SER A 40 -3.10 -6.89 17.69
CA SER A 40 -2.57 -8.07 18.37
C SER A 40 -1.12 -8.32 17.95
N TYR A 41 -0.43 -9.21 18.69
CA TYR A 41 0.91 -9.68 18.30
C TYR A 41 0.93 -10.20 16.85
N LEU A 42 -0.07 -11.00 16.45
CA LEU A 42 -0.13 -11.55 15.09
C LEU A 42 -0.32 -10.45 14.03
N VAL A 43 -1.13 -9.42 14.31
CA VAL A 43 -1.30 -8.29 13.38
C VAL A 43 0.03 -7.56 13.20
N ASN A 44 0.74 -7.25 14.29
CA ASN A 44 2.04 -6.55 14.21
C ASN A 44 3.14 -7.42 13.57
N LEU A 45 3.12 -8.74 13.80
CA LEU A 45 4.02 -9.68 13.11
C LEU A 45 3.72 -9.73 11.61
N GLY A 46 2.44 -9.72 11.25
CA GLY A 46 1.98 -9.64 9.87
C GLY A 46 2.43 -8.37 9.16
N ASP A 47 2.25 -7.22 9.81
CA ASP A 47 2.69 -5.90 9.33
C ASP A 47 4.21 -5.87 9.07
N LEU A 48 5.01 -6.37 10.03
CA LEU A 48 6.46 -6.56 9.86
C LEU A 48 6.80 -7.44 8.65
N ALA A 49 6.13 -8.59 8.53
CA ALA A 49 6.38 -9.52 7.42
C ALA A 49 5.97 -8.91 6.08
N PHE A 50 4.83 -8.21 6.04
CA PHE A 50 4.28 -7.57 4.85
C PHE A 50 5.22 -6.52 4.27
N ASN A 51 5.91 -5.79 5.16
CA ASN A 51 6.88 -4.77 4.79
C ASN A 51 8.33 -5.30 4.68
N SER A 52 8.56 -6.60 4.89
CA SER A 52 9.91 -7.18 4.83
C SER A 52 10.25 -7.79 3.46
N PRO A 53 11.34 -7.33 2.80
CA PRO A 53 11.80 -7.96 1.56
C PRO A 53 12.24 -9.42 1.71
N SER A 54 12.53 -9.85 2.94
CA SER A 54 12.93 -11.22 3.25
C SER A 54 11.81 -12.25 3.04
N ILE A 55 10.55 -11.79 2.91
CA ILE A 55 9.41 -12.66 2.59
C ILE A 55 9.39 -13.04 1.11
N LEU A 56 9.76 -12.13 0.21
CA LEU A 56 9.83 -12.42 -1.23
C LEU A 56 11.16 -13.09 -1.58
N GLY A 57 11.31 -13.62 -2.79
CA GLY A 57 12.53 -14.30 -3.25
C GLY A 57 13.18 -13.63 -4.46
N GLY A 58 14.23 -14.28 -4.96
CA GLY A 58 14.89 -13.95 -6.23
C GLY A 58 15.20 -12.46 -6.41
N ARG A 59 14.82 -11.92 -7.57
CA ARG A 59 15.05 -10.52 -7.94
C ARG A 59 14.24 -9.53 -7.11
N ALA A 60 13.04 -9.90 -6.65
CA ALA A 60 12.23 -9.03 -5.80
C ALA A 60 12.94 -8.73 -4.48
N ARG A 61 13.47 -9.76 -3.80
CA ARG A 61 14.26 -9.56 -2.58
C ARG A 61 15.52 -8.73 -2.84
N GLN A 62 16.23 -8.98 -3.95
CA GLN A 62 17.44 -8.23 -4.32
C GLN A 62 17.15 -6.75 -4.62
N ALA A 63 15.95 -6.46 -5.11
CA ALA A 63 15.46 -5.10 -5.34
C ALA A 63 14.79 -4.48 -4.10
N GLU A 64 14.94 -5.11 -2.93
CA GLU A 64 14.33 -4.69 -1.65
C GLU A 64 12.80 -4.52 -1.73
N MET A 65 12.14 -5.28 -2.61
CA MET A 65 10.67 -5.26 -2.74
C MET A 65 10.01 -6.07 -1.62
N SER A 66 8.88 -5.59 -1.13
CA SER A 66 7.98 -6.25 -0.18
C SER A 66 6.54 -6.18 -0.69
N CYS A 67 5.58 -6.72 0.07
CA CYS A 67 4.16 -6.55 -0.26
C CYS A 67 3.78 -5.06 -0.24
N GLY A 68 4.34 -4.30 0.72
CA GLY A 68 4.15 -2.85 0.86
C GLY A 68 4.65 -2.02 -0.33
N THR A 69 5.55 -2.55 -1.17
CA THR A 69 5.96 -1.88 -2.41
C THR A 69 4.79 -1.73 -3.39
N CYS A 70 3.96 -2.77 -3.51
CA CYS A 70 2.76 -2.75 -4.36
C CYS A 70 1.55 -2.22 -3.60
N HIS A 71 1.44 -2.56 -2.31
CA HIS A 71 0.27 -2.27 -1.48
C HIS A 71 0.62 -1.30 -0.34
N VAL A 72 0.93 -0.05 -0.68
CA VAL A 72 1.39 0.96 0.29
C VAL A 72 0.34 1.16 1.38
N ASN A 73 0.69 0.83 2.62
CA ASN A 73 -0.22 0.92 3.77
C ASN A 73 -1.56 0.18 3.50
N GLY A 74 -1.49 -0.96 2.83
CA GLY A 74 -2.66 -1.75 2.43
C GLY A 74 -3.53 -1.13 1.33
N ALA A 75 -3.25 0.07 0.84
CA ALA A 75 -3.90 0.65 -0.34
C ALA A 75 -3.16 0.22 -1.62
N SER A 76 -3.75 0.48 -2.80
CA SER A 76 -3.03 0.30 -4.07
C SER A 76 -1.87 1.30 -4.19
N ASN A 77 -0.83 0.94 -4.95
CA ASN A 77 0.22 1.88 -5.35
C ASN A 77 0.03 2.33 -6.81
N PRO A 78 -0.70 3.44 -7.07
CA PRO A 78 -0.94 3.92 -8.43
C PRO A 78 0.32 4.45 -9.12
N LYS A 79 1.39 4.71 -8.36
CA LYS A 79 2.64 5.29 -8.85
C LYS A 79 3.66 4.22 -9.23
N LEU A 80 3.49 2.97 -8.78
CA LEU A 80 4.43 1.90 -9.07
C LEU A 80 4.50 1.65 -10.57
N PHE A 81 5.71 1.71 -11.12
CA PHE A 81 6.00 1.34 -12.50
C PHE A 81 7.30 0.57 -12.55
N VAL A 82 7.24 -0.68 -13.02
CA VAL A 82 8.41 -1.54 -13.19
C VAL A 82 8.59 -1.81 -14.68
N PRO A 83 9.63 -1.23 -15.32
CA PRO A 83 9.87 -1.43 -16.74
C PRO A 83 9.91 -2.93 -17.12
N GLY A 84 9.11 -3.32 -18.10
CA GLY A 84 9.02 -4.72 -18.56
C GLY A 84 8.12 -5.63 -17.71
N ALA A 85 7.57 -5.13 -16.60
CA ALA A 85 6.53 -5.80 -15.81
C ALA A 85 5.29 -4.92 -15.62
N SER A 86 5.31 -3.66 -16.05
CA SER A 86 4.18 -2.73 -16.03
C SER A 86 3.94 -2.19 -17.44
N SER A 87 2.68 -2.10 -17.84
CA SER A 87 2.27 -1.39 -19.06
C SER A 87 2.13 0.12 -18.79
N ARG A 88 1.76 0.46 -17.55
CA ARG A 88 1.62 1.83 -17.06
C ARG A 88 1.71 1.88 -15.52
N PRO A 89 1.83 3.07 -14.89
CA PRO A 89 1.80 3.20 -13.44
C PRO A 89 0.56 2.55 -12.81
N GLY A 90 0.74 1.87 -11.68
CA GLY A 90 -0.33 1.16 -10.97
C GLY A 90 -0.63 -0.25 -11.46
N THR A 91 0.13 -0.75 -12.45
CA THR A 91 -0.01 -2.11 -12.99
C THR A 91 1.25 -2.93 -12.78
N PHE A 92 1.11 -4.24 -12.61
CA PHE A 92 2.23 -5.15 -12.41
C PHE A 92 1.90 -6.56 -12.92
N ASP A 93 2.88 -7.17 -13.60
CA ASP A 93 2.83 -8.51 -14.17
C ASP A 93 3.64 -9.47 -13.29
N THR A 94 2.93 -10.34 -12.55
CA THR A 94 3.50 -11.39 -11.70
C THR A 94 3.90 -12.65 -12.48
N THR A 95 3.61 -12.71 -13.77
CA THR A 95 3.91 -13.79 -14.70
C THR A 95 5.13 -13.49 -15.58
N SER A 96 5.98 -12.54 -15.16
CA SER A 96 7.28 -12.26 -15.80
C SER A 96 8.39 -13.24 -15.38
N LEU A 97 9.28 -13.59 -16.31
CA LEU A 97 10.50 -14.39 -16.05
C LEU A 97 11.38 -13.83 -14.92
N VAL A 98 11.31 -12.51 -14.68
CA VAL A 98 12.17 -11.80 -13.72
C VAL A 98 11.92 -12.27 -12.29
N PHE A 99 10.68 -12.58 -11.92
CA PHE A 99 10.29 -12.85 -10.54
C PHE A 99 10.14 -14.35 -10.25
N ASN A 100 9.53 -15.10 -11.18
CA ASN A 100 9.54 -16.56 -11.14
C ASN A 100 9.37 -17.17 -12.53
N ALA A 101 10.30 -18.03 -12.94
CA ALA A 101 10.19 -18.75 -14.20
C ALA A 101 8.99 -19.72 -14.24
N LYS A 102 8.47 -20.17 -13.09
CA LYS A 102 7.32 -21.09 -13.01
C LYS A 102 6.00 -20.45 -13.42
N THR A 103 5.87 -19.14 -13.28
CA THR A 103 4.65 -18.39 -13.64
C THR A 103 4.75 -17.77 -15.02
N PHE A 104 5.88 -17.94 -15.71
CA PHE A 104 6.10 -17.32 -17.01
C PHE A 104 5.16 -17.83 -18.10
N ASN A 105 4.40 -16.91 -18.70
CA ASN A 105 3.40 -17.20 -19.73
C ASN A 105 3.80 -16.66 -21.13
N SER A 106 4.97 -16.01 -21.29
CA SER A 106 5.42 -15.34 -22.52
C SER A 106 4.55 -14.18 -23.01
N ILE A 107 3.66 -13.68 -22.16
CA ILE A 107 2.76 -12.56 -22.45
C ILE A 107 3.07 -11.45 -21.43
N LEU A 108 2.98 -10.19 -21.85
CA LEU A 108 3.00 -9.07 -20.93
C LEU A 108 1.54 -8.68 -20.64
N ASP A 109 0.98 -9.22 -19.57
CA ASP A 109 -0.41 -9.04 -19.14
C ASP A 109 -0.50 -8.45 -17.72
N PRO A 110 0.08 -7.25 -17.49
CA PRO A 110 0.09 -6.63 -16.18
C PRO A 110 -1.33 -6.32 -15.72
N VAL A 111 -1.60 -6.68 -14.48
CA VAL A 111 -2.87 -6.39 -13.81
C VAL A 111 -2.73 -5.18 -12.91
N ARG A 112 -3.83 -4.48 -12.68
CA ARG A 112 -3.88 -3.38 -11.72
C ARG A 112 -3.63 -3.88 -10.31
N ILE A 113 -2.85 -3.16 -9.52
CA ILE A 113 -2.60 -3.53 -8.13
C ILE A 113 -3.83 -3.14 -7.29
N PRO A 114 -4.58 -4.10 -6.70
CA PRO A 114 -5.77 -3.76 -5.91
C PRO A 114 -5.41 -3.15 -4.56
N SER A 115 -6.34 -2.37 -4.00
CA SER A 115 -6.32 -2.07 -2.57
C SER A 115 -6.70 -3.31 -1.76
N LEU A 116 -6.08 -3.48 -0.60
CA LEU A 116 -6.36 -4.55 0.37
C LEU A 116 -7.35 -4.12 1.46
N ARG A 117 -7.79 -2.85 1.47
CA ARG A 117 -8.79 -2.36 2.41
C ARG A 117 -10.05 -3.22 2.35
N GLY A 118 -10.47 -3.72 3.51
CA GLY A 118 -11.66 -4.57 3.65
C GLY A 118 -11.52 -5.96 3.04
N ALA A 119 -10.31 -6.44 2.74
CA ALA A 119 -10.05 -7.74 2.09
C ALA A 119 -10.75 -8.94 2.76
N ARG A 120 -11.05 -8.86 4.06
CA ARG A 120 -11.83 -9.88 4.79
C ARG A 120 -13.24 -10.14 4.23
N PHE A 121 -13.79 -9.18 3.48
CA PHE A 121 -15.13 -9.27 2.87
C PHE A 121 -15.08 -9.53 1.35
N LEU A 122 -13.88 -9.71 0.79
CA LEU A 122 -13.63 -9.69 -0.64
C LEU A 122 -13.10 -11.03 -1.16
N ALA A 123 -13.40 -12.15 -0.53
CA ALA A 123 -13.19 -13.45 -1.18
C ALA A 123 -14.13 -13.58 -2.41
N PRO A 124 -13.78 -14.37 -3.44
CA PRO A 124 -12.47 -15.00 -3.67
C PRO A 124 -11.40 -13.97 -4.10
N TYR A 125 -10.13 -14.33 -3.93
CA TYR A 125 -8.93 -13.54 -4.20
C TYR A 125 -8.32 -13.85 -5.58
N GLY A 126 -7.58 -12.86 -6.10
CA GLY A 126 -7.14 -12.79 -7.50
C GLY A 126 -8.14 -12.02 -8.37
N HIS A 127 -7.65 -11.33 -9.42
CA HIS A 127 -8.53 -10.62 -10.38
C HIS A 127 -9.48 -11.54 -11.11
N ASP A 128 -9.10 -12.81 -11.26
CA ASP A 128 -9.87 -13.90 -11.84
C ASP A 128 -10.63 -14.73 -10.78
N GLY A 129 -10.64 -14.28 -9.52
CA GLY A 129 -11.34 -14.93 -8.41
C GLY A 129 -10.96 -16.40 -8.17
N ARG A 130 -9.72 -16.79 -8.48
CA ARG A 130 -9.31 -18.22 -8.48
C ARG A 130 -9.10 -18.85 -7.09
N MET A 131 -8.97 -18.06 -6.02
CA MET A 131 -8.70 -18.60 -4.67
C MET A 131 -9.71 -18.12 -3.63
N THR A 132 -10.33 -19.02 -2.87
CA THR A 132 -11.28 -18.64 -1.82
C THR A 132 -10.60 -18.29 -0.49
N SER A 133 -9.39 -18.78 -0.26
CA SER A 133 -8.62 -18.62 0.97
C SER A 133 -7.58 -17.52 0.83
N LEU A 134 -7.60 -16.52 1.71
CA LEU A 134 -6.59 -15.48 1.73
C LEU A 134 -5.22 -16.07 2.07
N ARG A 135 -5.19 -17.05 2.99
CA ARG A 135 -3.95 -17.74 3.40
C ARG A 135 -3.26 -18.39 2.20
N ASP A 136 -4.03 -19.11 1.38
CA ASP A 136 -3.50 -19.81 0.20
C ASP A 136 -3.09 -18.81 -0.88
N PHE A 137 -3.82 -17.71 -1.01
CA PHE A 137 -3.46 -16.62 -1.93
C PHE A 137 -2.14 -15.98 -1.55
N ILE A 138 -1.94 -15.59 -0.28
CA ILE A 138 -0.68 -15.03 0.22
C ILE A 138 0.47 -16.03 0.01
N TYR A 139 0.26 -17.31 0.35
CA TYR A 139 1.26 -18.35 0.11
C TYR A 139 1.64 -18.44 -1.38
N ASN A 140 0.64 -18.40 -2.28
CA ASN A 140 0.88 -18.43 -3.71
C ASN A 140 1.68 -17.21 -4.18
N VAL A 141 1.34 -16.01 -3.74
CA VAL A 141 2.08 -14.79 -4.09
C VAL A 141 3.54 -14.95 -3.67
N ILE A 142 3.79 -15.34 -2.41
CA ILE A 142 5.14 -15.47 -1.88
C ILE A 142 5.94 -16.54 -2.64
N VAL A 143 5.43 -17.78 -2.69
CA VAL A 143 6.21 -18.93 -3.15
C VAL A 143 6.17 -19.11 -4.66
N ASN A 144 5.01 -18.89 -5.29
CA ASN A 144 4.81 -19.19 -6.70
C ASN A 144 5.01 -17.95 -7.58
N GLU A 145 4.61 -16.75 -7.17
CA GLU A 145 4.78 -15.55 -8.01
C GLU A 145 6.15 -14.88 -7.79
N PHE A 146 6.62 -14.83 -6.54
CA PHE A 146 7.86 -14.12 -6.18
C PHE A 146 9.03 -15.02 -5.76
N SER A 147 8.92 -16.35 -5.92
CA SER A 147 9.97 -17.32 -5.60
C SER A 147 10.50 -17.25 -4.15
N GLY A 148 9.69 -16.76 -3.22
CA GLY A 148 10.02 -16.67 -1.81
C GLY A 148 10.09 -18.04 -1.12
N PRO A 149 10.79 -18.14 0.01
CA PRO A 149 10.76 -19.35 0.83
C PRO A 149 9.34 -19.57 1.37
N ARG A 150 9.00 -20.83 1.68
CA ARG A 150 7.77 -21.12 2.43
C ARG A 150 7.83 -20.37 3.77
N PRO A 151 6.88 -19.46 4.05
CA PRO A 151 6.82 -18.80 5.35
C PRO A 151 6.52 -19.81 6.45
N ARG A 152 6.98 -19.55 7.68
CA ARG A 152 6.50 -20.28 8.86
C ARG A 152 5.01 -20.03 9.02
N ASP A 153 4.27 -21.01 9.55
CA ASP A 153 2.81 -20.93 9.66
C ASP A 153 2.37 -19.69 10.45
N GLU A 154 3.06 -19.37 11.55
CA GLU A 154 2.80 -18.17 12.37
C GLU A 154 3.01 -16.84 11.61
N VAL A 155 4.02 -16.76 10.74
CA VAL A 155 4.26 -15.57 9.91
C VAL A 155 3.17 -15.44 8.85
N LEU A 156 2.75 -16.56 8.26
CA LEU A 156 1.65 -16.58 7.30
C LEU A 156 0.30 -16.25 7.98
N ASP A 157 0.08 -16.73 9.20
CA ASP A 157 -1.08 -16.38 10.05
C ASP A 157 -1.05 -14.89 10.40
N GLY A 158 0.13 -14.36 10.73
CA GLY A 158 0.32 -12.93 10.95
C GLY A 158 -0.06 -12.10 9.71
N LEU A 159 0.43 -12.47 8.53
CA LEU A 159 0.09 -11.79 7.27
C LEU A 159 -1.43 -11.79 7.00
N VAL A 160 -2.09 -12.93 7.22
CA VAL A 160 -3.56 -13.03 7.11
C VAL A 160 -4.23 -12.12 8.13
N ALA A 161 -3.80 -12.15 9.39
CA ALA A 161 -4.35 -11.34 10.46
C ALA A 161 -4.20 -9.84 10.17
N TYR A 162 -3.02 -9.41 9.70
CA TYR A 162 -2.76 -8.04 9.27
C TYR A 162 -3.72 -7.61 8.16
N ILE A 163 -3.78 -8.34 7.05
CA ILE A 163 -4.62 -7.97 5.90
C ILE A 163 -6.11 -7.97 6.26
N TYR A 164 -6.58 -8.89 7.10
CA TYR A 164 -7.98 -8.90 7.58
C TYR A 164 -8.30 -7.79 8.58
N ASP A 165 -7.29 -7.24 9.26
CA ASP A 165 -7.48 -6.12 10.19
C ASP A 165 -7.60 -4.79 9.44
N ILE A 166 -7.13 -4.69 8.18
CA ILE A 166 -7.25 -3.46 7.37
C ILE A 166 -8.70 -3.24 6.94
N ASP A 167 -9.32 -2.19 7.48
CA ASP A 167 -10.71 -1.82 7.23
C ASP A 167 -10.86 -0.86 6.03
N PHE A 168 -12.09 -0.76 5.52
CA PHE A 168 -12.46 0.32 4.60
C PHE A 168 -12.38 1.68 5.30
N LEU A 169 -12.14 2.74 4.53
CA LEU A 169 -12.32 4.10 5.00
C LEU A 169 -13.82 4.35 5.27
N PRO A 170 -14.19 4.96 6.41
CA PRO A 170 -15.55 5.40 6.66
C PRO A 170 -16.06 6.30 5.53
N ASN A 171 -17.28 6.08 5.08
CA ASN A 171 -17.89 6.88 4.03
C ASN A 171 -19.28 7.38 4.48
N PRO A 172 -19.42 8.65 4.91
CA PRO A 172 -20.69 9.20 5.40
C PRO A 172 -21.72 9.44 4.29
N LYS A 173 -21.33 9.32 3.01
CA LYS A 173 -22.25 9.42 1.87
C LYS A 173 -23.06 8.16 1.65
N ILE A 174 -22.68 7.05 2.30
CA ILE A 174 -23.36 5.76 2.20
C ILE A 174 -23.99 5.41 3.55
N ALA A 175 -25.30 5.29 3.55
CA ALA A 175 -26.09 4.84 4.70
C ALA A 175 -25.98 3.30 4.87
N PRO A 176 -26.33 2.77 6.05
CA PRO A 176 -26.44 1.33 6.25
C PRO A 176 -27.30 0.67 5.16
N GLY A 177 -26.82 -0.46 4.61
CA GLY A 177 -27.46 -1.14 3.48
C GLY A 177 -27.06 -0.64 2.09
N GLY A 178 -26.06 0.25 2.00
CA GLY A 178 -25.43 0.66 0.73
C GLY A 178 -26.19 1.70 -0.07
N ARG A 179 -27.20 2.33 0.53
CA ARG A 179 -27.95 3.43 -0.10
C ARG A 179 -27.27 4.76 0.12
N LEU A 180 -27.53 5.71 -0.76
CA LEU A 180 -27.07 7.08 -0.53
C LEU A 180 -27.65 7.65 0.75
N ALA A 181 -26.83 8.41 1.47
CA ALA A 181 -27.25 9.11 2.68
C ALA A 181 -28.23 10.26 2.36
N ALA A 182 -28.94 10.73 3.38
CA ALA A 182 -30.01 11.72 3.22
C ALA A 182 -29.55 13.06 2.61
N GLN A 183 -28.27 13.39 2.72
CA GLN A 183 -27.64 14.60 2.21
C GLN A 183 -27.13 14.49 0.75
N ALA A 184 -27.36 13.35 0.08
CA ALA A 184 -26.92 13.18 -1.30
C ALA A 184 -27.57 14.21 -2.25
N SER A 185 -26.76 14.70 -3.18
CA SER A 185 -27.13 15.63 -4.24
C SER A 185 -28.14 15.01 -5.23
N LEU A 186 -28.78 15.85 -6.03
CA LEU A 186 -29.71 15.38 -7.06
C LEU A 186 -29.03 14.54 -8.14
N ALA A 187 -27.78 14.87 -8.51
CA ALA A 187 -27.01 14.10 -9.48
C ALA A 187 -26.69 12.70 -8.96
N GLU A 188 -26.22 12.58 -7.71
CA GLU A 188 -25.97 11.29 -7.07
C GLU A 188 -27.24 10.43 -7.01
N ARG A 189 -28.40 11.02 -6.68
CA ARG A 189 -29.68 10.28 -6.63
C ARG A 189 -30.16 9.81 -8.00
N ARG A 190 -30.01 10.63 -9.04
CA ARG A 190 -30.31 10.21 -10.42
C ARG A 190 -29.36 9.10 -10.85
N GLY A 191 -28.09 9.21 -10.49
CA GLY A 191 -27.08 8.18 -10.72
C GLY A 191 -27.41 6.87 -10.01
N GLU A 192 -27.85 6.93 -8.76
CA GLU A 192 -28.34 5.75 -8.04
C GLU A 192 -29.55 5.14 -8.78
N ALA A 193 -30.53 5.94 -9.18
CA ALA A 193 -31.68 5.42 -9.94
C ALA A 193 -31.26 4.72 -11.24
N LEU A 194 -30.30 5.29 -11.98
CA LEU A 194 -29.72 4.69 -13.18
C LEU A 194 -28.97 3.40 -12.87
N PHE A 195 -28.22 3.35 -11.76
CA PHE A 195 -27.44 2.19 -11.35
C PHE A 195 -28.31 0.95 -11.05
N PHE A 196 -29.54 1.18 -10.59
CA PHE A 196 -30.55 0.13 -10.36
C PHE A 196 -31.43 -0.14 -11.57
N LYS A 197 -31.38 0.70 -12.61
CA LYS A 197 -32.24 0.57 -13.79
C LYS A 197 -31.79 -0.65 -14.61
N PRO A 198 -32.72 -1.52 -15.01
CA PRO A 198 -32.42 -2.59 -15.98
C PRO A 198 -31.83 -2.05 -17.28
N PHE A 199 -30.89 -2.78 -17.87
CA PHE A 199 -30.30 -2.41 -19.15
C PHE A 199 -31.37 -2.47 -20.27
N PRO A 200 -31.40 -1.50 -21.20
CA PRO A 200 -32.49 -1.39 -22.18
C PRO A 200 -32.69 -2.64 -23.05
N LYS A 201 -31.59 -3.31 -23.41
CA LYS A 201 -31.59 -4.49 -24.32
C LYS A 201 -31.40 -5.83 -23.59
N GLN A 202 -31.15 -5.79 -22.28
CA GLN A 202 -30.89 -6.93 -21.40
C GLN A 202 -31.50 -6.67 -20.02
N THR A 203 -32.84 -6.72 -19.94
CA THR A 203 -33.61 -6.26 -18.76
C THR A 203 -33.40 -7.09 -17.48
N GLU A 204 -32.73 -8.23 -17.59
CA GLU A 204 -32.27 -9.06 -16.48
C GLU A 204 -31.00 -8.53 -15.81
N LEU A 205 -30.27 -7.63 -16.47
CA LEU A 205 -29.03 -7.04 -15.98
C LEU A 205 -29.22 -5.60 -15.50
N SER A 206 -28.47 -5.22 -14.49
CA SER A 206 -28.26 -3.83 -14.05
C SER A 206 -26.90 -3.71 -13.37
N CYS A 207 -26.39 -2.49 -13.18
CA CYS A 207 -25.13 -2.28 -12.46
C CYS A 207 -25.22 -2.85 -11.03
N ALA A 208 -26.36 -2.62 -10.37
CA ALA A 208 -26.65 -3.16 -9.04
C ALA A 208 -26.80 -4.69 -8.99
N GLY A 209 -26.91 -5.38 -10.13
CA GLY A 209 -26.99 -6.84 -10.21
C GLY A 209 -25.68 -7.52 -9.82
N CYS A 210 -24.54 -6.96 -10.27
CA CYS A 210 -23.21 -7.46 -9.89
C CYS A 210 -22.61 -6.64 -8.73
N HIS A 211 -22.78 -5.31 -8.74
CA HIS A 211 -22.28 -4.43 -7.70
C HIS A 211 -23.31 -4.24 -6.58
N LEU A 212 -23.58 -5.31 -5.82
CA LEU A 212 -24.64 -5.39 -4.81
C LEU A 212 -24.46 -4.35 -3.67
N PRO A 213 -25.35 -3.33 -3.56
CA PRO A 213 -25.15 -2.28 -2.56
C PRO A 213 -25.35 -2.76 -1.11
N ALA A 214 -26.20 -3.77 -0.89
CA ALA A 214 -26.45 -4.33 0.44
C ALA A 214 -25.20 -4.96 1.11
N GLY A 215 -24.13 -5.21 0.35
CA GLY A 215 -22.86 -5.74 0.85
C GLY A 215 -21.70 -4.80 0.59
N THR A 216 -20.61 -5.33 0.04
CA THR A 216 -19.40 -4.57 -0.31
C THR A 216 -19.38 -4.17 -1.79
N PHE A 217 -20.55 -3.87 -2.38
CA PHE A 217 -20.67 -3.48 -3.79
C PHE A 217 -20.01 -4.46 -4.77
N ASN A 218 -20.11 -5.75 -4.47
CA ASN A 218 -19.74 -6.85 -5.34
C ASN A 218 -20.56 -8.08 -4.96
N ASP A 219 -20.70 -8.99 -5.91
CA ASP A 219 -21.41 -10.26 -5.79
C ASP A 219 -20.48 -11.45 -5.54
N GLN A 220 -19.17 -11.21 -5.46
CA GLN A 220 -18.13 -12.23 -5.33
C GLN A 220 -18.08 -13.23 -6.50
N LEU A 221 -18.71 -12.91 -7.63
CA LEU A 221 -18.73 -13.73 -8.84
C LEU A 221 -17.80 -13.16 -9.91
N ARG A 222 -17.71 -13.89 -11.03
CA ARG A 222 -16.88 -13.54 -12.18
C ARG A 222 -17.76 -13.38 -13.41
N HIS A 223 -17.49 -12.34 -14.18
CA HIS A 223 -18.29 -11.96 -15.34
C HIS A 223 -17.39 -11.60 -16.51
N ASP A 224 -17.88 -11.86 -17.72
CA ASP A 224 -17.28 -11.28 -18.92
C ASP A 224 -17.97 -9.95 -19.18
N VAL A 225 -17.21 -8.87 -19.04
CA VAL A 225 -17.68 -7.50 -19.25
C VAL A 225 -17.12 -6.91 -20.54
N GLY A 226 -16.77 -7.76 -21.52
CA GLY A 226 -16.17 -7.35 -22.78
C GLY A 226 -14.72 -6.87 -22.61
N SER A 227 -14.02 -7.44 -21.64
CA SER A 227 -12.69 -6.97 -21.22
C SER A 227 -11.54 -7.92 -21.54
N GLY A 228 -11.83 -9.05 -22.19
CA GLY A 228 -10.84 -10.06 -22.57
C GLY A 228 -10.86 -11.33 -21.71
N GLY A 229 -11.94 -11.57 -20.95
CA GLY A 229 -12.10 -12.77 -20.14
C GLY A 229 -13.00 -12.55 -18.92
N LEU A 230 -13.20 -13.62 -18.14
CA LEU A 230 -13.94 -13.56 -16.88
C LEU A 230 -13.10 -12.85 -15.81
N VAL A 231 -13.66 -11.79 -15.24
CA VAL A 231 -13.04 -11.04 -14.16
C VAL A 231 -13.98 -10.99 -12.97
N LYS A 232 -13.41 -11.04 -11.78
CA LYS A 232 -14.18 -10.90 -10.56
C LYS A 232 -14.72 -9.47 -10.44
N THR A 233 -15.98 -9.32 -10.02
CA THR A 233 -16.56 -8.02 -9.68
C THR A 233 -15.74 -7.34 -8.58
N PRO A 234 -15.09 -6.18 -8.83
CA PRO A 234 -14.40 -5.43 -7.79
C PRO A 234 -15.41 -4.74 -6.88
N THR A 235 -15.06 -4.55 -5.60
CA THR A 235 -15.80 -3.62 -4.72
C THR A 235 -15.72 -2.21 -5.28
N LEU A 236 -16.82 -1.46 -5.17
CA LEU A 236 -16.85 -0.03 -5.45
C LEU A 236 -16.51 0.82 -4.22
N LEU A 237 -16.44 0.24 -3.02
CA LEU A 237 -16.09 0.97 -1.81
C LEU A 237 -14.63 1.45 -1.88
N ASN A 238 -14.43 2.72 -1.54
CA ASN A 238 -13.13 3.42 -1.61
C ASN A 238 -12.45 3.38 -3.00
N ALA A 239 -13.20 3.11 -4.08
CA ALA A 239 -12.65 2.99 -5.42
C ALA A 239 -12.04 4.30 -5.96
N ASN A 240 -12.42 5.47 -5.42
CA ASN A 240 -11.86 6.77 -5.85
C ASN A 240 -10.34 6.86 -5.65
N PHE A 241 -9.78 6.01 -4.79
CA PHE A 241 -8.35 6.01 -4.44
C PHE A 241 -7.58 4.85 -5.09
N ASN A 242 -8.22 4.13 -6.02
CA ASN A 242 -7.69 2.88 -6.60
C ASN A 242 -7.51 2.96 -8.12
N ALA A 243 -7.49 4.17 -8.70
CA ALA A 243 -7.15 4.36 -10.11
C ALA A 243 -5.71 3.86 -10.39
N PRO A 244 -5.39 3.37 -11.60
CA PRO A 244 -6.30 3.21 -12.73
C PRO A 244 -7.35 2.10 -12.51
N TYR A 245 -8.45 2.16 -13.26
CA TYR A 245 -9.60 1.27 -13.18
C TYR A 245 -9.50 0.10 -14.17
N PHE A 246 -10.44 -0.85 -14.02
CA PHE A 246 -10.40 -2.19 -14.63
C PHE A 246 -9.32 -3.11 -14.04
N HIS A 247 -9.35 -4.38 -14.44
CA HIS A 247 -8.43 -5.41 -13.95
C HIS A 247 -7.01 -5.24 -14.52
N ASP A 248 -6.87 -4.56 -15.66
CA ASP A 248 -5.62 -4.29 -16.37
C ASP A 248 -5.20 -2.81 -16.34
N GLY A 249 -5.96 -1.96 -15.64
CA GLY A 249 -5.64 -0.54 -15.49
C GLY A 249 -5.88 0.31 -16.75
N ARG A 250 -6.67 -0.15 -17.73
CA ARG A 250 -6.84 0.58 -19.02
C ARG A 250 -7.54 1.93 -18.92
N TYR A 251 -8.24 2.22 -17.82
CA TYR A 251 -9.03 3.45 -17.65
C TYR A 251 -8.54 4.29 -16.48
N ASP A 252 -8.54 5.61 -16.63
CA ASP A 252 -8.10 6.56 -15.61
C ASP A 252 -9.27 7.26 -14.92
N SER A 253 -10.50 7.13 -15.44
CA SER A 253 -11.68 7.79 -14.89
C SER A 253 -12.93 6.93 -14.94
N TYR A 254 -13.92 7.25 -14.09
CA TYR A 254 -15.22 6.58 -14.11
C TYR A 254 -15.99 6.85 -15.41
N GLU A 255 -15.82 8.01 -16.05
CA GLU A 255 -16.44 8.30 -17.35
C GLU A 255 -15.99 7.31 -18.41
N GLN A 256 -14.71 6.93 -18.42
CA GLN A 256 -14.21 5.92 -19.36
C GLN A 256 -14.74 4.53 -19.04
N VAL A 257 -14.87 4.19 -17.76
CA VAL A 257 -15.48 2.94 -17.29
C VAL A 257 -16.95 2.88 -17.70
N VAL A 258 -17.74 3.89 -17.39
CA VAL A 258 -19.17 3.99 -17.76
C VAL A 258 -19.30 3.96 -19.29
N GLY A 259 -18.47 4.69 -20.02
CA GLY A 259 -18.47 4.68 -21.48
C GLY A 259 -18.10 3.31 -22.08
N HIS A 260 -17.29 2.50 -21.40
CA HIS A 260 -17.07 1.11 -21.80
C HIS A 260 -18.35 0.28 -21.67
N PHE A 261 -19.01 0.34 -20.50
CA PHE A 261 -20.25 -0.40 -20.28
C PHE A 261 -21.38 0.07 -21.20
N ASP A 262 -21.48 1.38 -21.46
CA ASP A 262 -22.44 1.95 -22.42
C ASP A 262 -22.28 1.35 -23.81
N ARG A 263 -21.05 1.25 -24.31
CA ARG A 263 -20.76 0.63 -25.62
C ARG A 263 -20.96 -0.88 -25.64
N VAL A 264 -20.53 -1.59 -24.60
CA VAL A 264 -20.56 -3.07 -24.56
C VAL A 264 -21.98 -3.59 -24.38
N PHE A 265 -22.80 -2.92 -23.57
CA PHE A 265 -24.16 -3.34 -23.25
C PHE A 265 -25.24 -2.52 -23.97
N ASP A 266 -24.84 -1.54 -24.80
CA ASP A 266 -25.73 -0.70 -25.61
C ASP A 266 -26.79 -0.02 -24.74
N LEU A 267 -26.30 0.69 -23.72
CA LEU A 267 -27.11 1.28 -22.64
C LEU A 267 -27.83 2.56 -23.05
N GLU A 268 -27.45 3.15 -24.20
CA GLU A 268 -28.00 4.38 -24.76
C GLU A 268 -27.97 5.56 -23.75
N LEU A 269 -26.89 5.66 -22.97
CA LEU A 269 -26.75 6.69 -21.95
C LEU A 269 -26.54 8.07 -22.59
N SER A 270 -27.30 9.06 -22.14
CA SER A 270 -27.02 10.45 -22.46
C SER A 270 -25.76 10.96 -21.72
N THR A 271 -25.25 12.12 -22.14
CA THR A 271 -24.19 12.81 -21.40
C THR A 271 -24.58 13.07 -19.94
N GLN A 272 -25.85 13.41 -19.69
CA GLN A 272 -26.34 13.65 -18.34
C GLN A 272 -26.39 12.36 -17.52
N ASP A 273 -26.84 11.25 -18.12
CA ASP A 273 -26.88 9.95 -17.44
C ASP A 273 -25.47 9.49 -17.04
N THR A 274 -24.49 9.70 -17.91
CA THR A 274 -23.08 9.40 -17.63
C THR A 274 -22.57 10.23 -16.44
N GLN A 275 -22.83 11.55 -16.43
CA GLN A 275 -22.43 12.42 -15.34
C GLN A 275 -23.10 12.05 -14.02
N ASP A 276 -24.38 11.69 -14.05
CA ASP A 276 -25.13 11.28 -12.87
C ASP A 276 -24.60 9.94 -12.31
N LEU A 277 -24.35 8.94 -13.18
CA LEU A 277 -23.71 7.68 -12.78
C LEU A 277 -22.32 7.91 -12.18
N VAL A 278 -21.51 8.77 -12.78
CA VAL A 278 -20.19 9.12 -12.24
C VAL A 278 -20.31 9.82 -10.88
N ALA A 279 -21.31 10.70 -10.69
CA ALA A 279 -21.56 11.30 -9.39
C ALA A 279 -21.89 10.23 -8.33
N TYR A 280 -22.74 9.25 -8.67
CA TYR A 280 -23.04 8.11 -7.78
C TYR A 280 -21.80 7.26 -7.48
N LEU A 281 -21.00 6.90 -8.49
CA LEU A 281 -19.77 6.13 -8.30
C LEU A 281 -18.76 6.87 -7.42
N ASN A 282 -18.61 8.19 -7.60
CA ASN A 282 -17.78 9.01 -6.73
C ASN A 282 -18.30 9.03 -5.28
N ALA A 283 -19.62 9.01 -5.06
CA ALA A 283 -20.20 8.96 -3.72
C ALA A 283 -19.97 7.61 -3.04
N VAL A 284 -20.13 6.49 -3.77
CA VAL A 284 -19.88 5.12 -3.29
C VAL A 284 -18.40 4.88 -3.03
N GLY A 285 -17.55 5.30 -3.96
CA GLY A 285 -16.11 5.13 -3.91
C GLY A 285 -15.37 6.10 -2.99
N ASP A 286 -16.08 6.97 -2.29
CA ASP A 286 -15.47 7.95 -1.37
C ASP A 286 -14.95 7.31 -0.07
N GLY A 287 -14.28 8.13 0.74
CA GLY A 287 -13.81 7.78 2.08
C GLY A 287 -13.26 8.98 2.83
N GLU A 288 -13.48 9.03 4.14
CA GLU A 288 -13.02 10.11 5.00
C GLU A 288 -11.52 10.04 5.25
N ARG A 289 -10.85 11.18 5.03
CA ARG A 289 -9.41 11.37 5.27
C ARG A 289 -8.59 10.20 4.67
N PRO A 290 -8.61 10.03 3.34
CA PRO A 290 -8.00 8.88 2.68
C PRO A 290 -6.48 8.82 2.78
N PHE A 291 -5.86 9.97 3.10
CA PHE A 291 -4.43 10.12 3.31
C PHE A 291 -4.14 10.79 4.65
N ASP A 292 -3.10 10.33 5.32
CA ASP A 292 -2.46 11.02 6.43
C ASP A 292 -1.23 11.76 5.93
N LYS A 293 -0.91 12.89 6.57
CA LYS A 293 0.34 13.60 6.32
C LYS A 293 1.47 12.86 7.01
N ASP A 294 2.50 12.50 6.24
CA ASP A 294 3.70 11.88 6.77
C ASP A 294 4.45 12.83 7.72
N GLY A 295 5.12 12.26 8.70
CA GLY A 295 5.76 13.03 9.75
C GLY A 295 6.31 12.17 10.88
N VAL A 296 7.03 12.81 11.78
CA VAL A 296 7.72 12.14 12.89
C VAL A 296 6.74 11.32 13.74
N VAL A 297 5.56 11.86 14.04
CA VAL A 297 4.56 11.20 14.89
C VAL A 297 4.07 9.89 14.26
N LEU A 298 3.73 9.93 12.96
CA LEU A 298 3.23 8.75 12.25
C LEU A 298 4.31 7.67 12.12
N ARG A 299 5.54 8.07 11.75
CA ARG A 299 6.68 7.14 11.63
C ARG A 299 7.04 6.50 12.97
N MET A 300 7.04 7.27 14.05
CA MET A 300 7.32 6.73 15.39
C MET A 300 6.21 5.82 15.91
N LYS A 301 4.93 6.08 15.57
CA LYS A 301 3.83 5.14 15.85
C LYS A 301 4.11 3.78 15.20
N GLY A 302 4.50 3.76 13.92
CA GLY A 302 4.87 2.52 13.22
C GLY A 302 6.03 1.79 13.90
N VAL A 303 7.13 2.49 14.23
CA VAL A 303 8.28 1.90 14.94
C VAL A 303 7.87 1.26 16.27
N LEU A 304 7.01 1.92 17.06
CA LEU A 304 6.51 1.39 18.33
C LEU A 304 5.67 0.11 18.12
N GLU A 305 4.74 0.13 17.18
CA GLU A 305 3.88 -1.02 16.90
C GLU A 305 4.66 -2.22 16.39
N LEU A 306 5.56 -2.02 15.44
CA LEU A 306 6.39 -3.08 14.87
C LEU A 306 7.36 -3.65 15.92
N SER A 307 7.96 -2.79 16.76
CA SER A 307 8.88 -3.26 17.81
C SER A 307 8.19 -3.96 18.98
N SER A 308 6.88 -3.86 19.14
CA SER A 308 6.12 -4.61 20.15
C SER A 308 6.22 -6.13 19.96
N VAL A 309 6.47 -6.59 18.73
CA VAL A 309 6.69 -8.02 18.42
C VAL A 309 7.89 -8.60 19.17
N LEU A 310 8.91 -7.79 19.45
CA LEU A 310 10.09 -8.20 20.20
C LEU A 310 9.76 -8.56 21.66
N GLU A 311 8.72 -7.96 22.26
CA GLU A 311 8.31 -8.24 23.65
C GLU A 311 7.92 -9.71 23.84
N VAL A 312 7.38 -10.34 22.80
CA VAL A 312 6.97 -11.76 22.81
C VAL A 312 8.07 -12.64 22.24
N ALA A 313 8.73 -12.21 21.16
CA ALA A 313 9.71 -13.03 20.45
C ALA A 313 11.01 -13.26 21.22
N ILE A 314 11.49 -12.26 21.98
CA ILE A 314 12.74 -12.37 22.74
C ILE A 314 12.61 -13.41 23.87
N PRO A 315 11.61 -13.37 24.77
CA PRO A 315 11.48 -14.39 25.82
C PRO A 315 11.25 -15.80 25.28
N ALA A 316 10.64 -15.91 24.09
CA ALA A 316 10.44 -17.19 23.40
C ALA A 316 11.71 -17.73 22.73
N ALA A 317 12.82 -16.97 22.75
CA ALA A 317 14.06 -17.28 22.01
C ALA A 317 13.82 -17.51 20.50
N ASP A 318 12.82 -16.86 19.92
CA ASP A 318 12.50 -16.98 18.50
C ASP A 318 13.44 -16.09 17.68
N THR A 319 14.62 -16.62 17.39
CA THR A 319 15.66 -15.93 16.60
C THR A 319 15.17 -15.47 15.23
N ALA A 320 14.23 -16.20 14.62
CA ALA A 320 13.71 -15.86 13.30
C ALA A 320 12.75 -14.67 13.33
N VAL A 321 11.82 -14.60 14.29
CA VAL A 321 10.97 -13.40 14.47
C VAL A 321 11.82 -12.21 14.96
N VAL A 322 12.76 -12.43 15.88
CA VAL A 322 13.63 -11.34 16.36
C VAL A 322 14.42 -10.73 15.21
N SER A 323 15.03 -11.56 14.35
CA SER A 323 15.79 -11.07 13.19
C SER A 323 14.90 -10.34 12.19
N LEU A 324 13.68 -10.84 11.94
CA LEU A 324 12.67 -10.18 11.09
C LEU A 324 12.29 -8.80 11.65
N ALA A 325 12.00 -8.71 12.96
CA ALA A 325 11.62 -7.48 13.63
C ALA A 325 12.78 -6.47 13.67
N VAL A 326 13.99 -6.90 14.02
CA VAL A 326 15.19 -6.04 14.03
C VAL A 326 15.47 -5.47 12.63
N THR A 327 15.34 -6.30 11.60
CA THR A 327 15.52 -5.86 10.21
C THR A 327 14.43 -4.88 9.77
N GLY A 328 13.16 -5.20 10.03
CA GLY A 328 12.02 -4.37 9.65
C GLY A 328 12.00 -3.02 10.37
N VAL A 329 12.10 -3.03 11.71
CA VAL A 329 12.17 -1.79 12.51
C VAL A 329 13.43 -0.99 12.15
N GLY A 330 14.55 -1.67 11.90
CA GLY A 330 15.78 -1.03 11.44
C GLY A 330 15.65 -0.38 10.05
N ALA A 331 14.80 -0.90 9.16
CA ALA A 331 14.50 -0.27 7.87
C ALA A 331 13.69 1.02 8.05
N GLU A 332 12.63 0.99 8.86
CA GLU A 332 11.83 2.19 9.19
C GLU A 332 12.68 3.30 9.80
N LEU A 333 13.58 2.95 10.73
CA LEU A 333 14.50 3.90 11.36
C LEU A 333 15.51 4.49 10.36
N ARG A 334 15.97 3.70 9.38
CA ARG A 334 16.83 4.18 8.30
C ARG A 334 16.07 5.12 7.37
N GLU A 335 14.86 4.78 6.96
CA GLU A 335 14.01 5.66 6.14
C GLU A 335 13.74 6.99 6.87
N LEU A 336 13.42 6.93 8.16
CA LEU A 336 13.26 8.10 9.01
C LEU A 336 14.54 8.96 9.08
N THR A 337 15.71 8.33 9.08
CA THR A 337 17.00 9.02 9.02
C THR A 337 17.19 9.73 7.68
N GLU A 338 16.82 9.12 6.56
CA GLU A 338 16.90 9.74 5.23
C GLU A 338 15.98 10.96 5.10
N HIS A 339 14.85 10.98 5.81
CA HIS A 339 13.99 12.15 5.90
C HIS A 339 14.62 13.32 6.67
N ILE A 340 15.74 13.13 7.34
CA ILE A 340 16.50 14.18 8.02
C ILE A 340 17.73 14.50 7.19
N PRO A 341 17.76 15.58 6.39
CA PRO A 341 18.85 15.85 5.45
C PRO A 341 20.25 15.76 6.07
N ASP A 342 21.23 15.28 5.29
CA ASP A 342 22.62 15.16 5.71
C ASP A 342 23.20 16.51 6.18
N ILE A 343 24.10 16.48 7.15
CA ILE A 343 24.81 17.65 7.70
C ILE A 343 25.67 18.39 6.66
N ARG A 344 26.08 17.70 5.59
CA ARG A 344 26.79 18.27 4.44
C ARG A 344 25.87 19.13 3.58
N ASN A 345 24.56 18.95 3.70
CA ASN A 345 23.60 19.84 3.07
C ASN A 345 23.51 21.16 3.85
N THR A 346 24.25 22.16 3.37
CA THR A 346 24.29 23.51 3.94
C THR A 346 23.09 24.37 3.58
N SER A 347 22.21 23.92 2.66
CA SER A 347 21.01 24.66 2.27
C SER A 347 19.84 24.48 3.26
N VAL A 348 20.01 23.63 4.29
CA VAL A 348 18.99 23.34 5.31
C VAL A 348 19.51 23.73 6.69
N GLY A 349 18.73 24.53 7.42
CA GLY A 349 19.04 25.00 8.78
C GLY A 349 19.02 23.90 9.85
N GLY A 350 19.03 24.30 11.13
CA GLY A 350 18.88 23.39 12.27
C GLY A 350 19.96 22.30 12.38
N LYS A 351 21.22 22.65 12.13
CA LYS A 351 22.34 21.69 12.07
C LYS A 351 22.43 20.84 13.34
N ASP A 352 22.32 21.47 14.51
CA ASP A 352 22.48 20.80 15.80
C ASP A 352 21.28 19.89 16.11
N GLU A 353 20.07 20.32 15.78
CA GLU A 353 18.85 19.51 15.90
C GLU A 353 18.90 18.30 14.99
N ARG A 354 19.29 18.49 13.72
CA ARG A 354 19.45 17.39 12.76
C ARG A 354 20.54 16.41 13.19
N LEU A 355 21.67 16.91 13.70
CA LEU A 355 22.76 16.07 14.25
C LEU A 355 22.28 15.21 15.41
N ALA A 356 21.60 15.82 16.38
CA ALA A 356 21.06 15.12 17.54
C ALA A 356 20.04 14.04 17.13
N ALA A 357 19.15 14.36 16.20
CA ALA A 357 18.14 13.43 15.69
C ALA A 357 18.77 12.24 14.94
N ARG A 358 19.73 12.48 14.04
CA ARG A 358 20.43 11.39 13.34
C ARG A 358 21.25 10.52 14.29
N ALA A 359 21.88 11.12 15.30
CA ALA A 359 22.66 10.39 16.31
C ALA A 359 21.79 9.45 17.14
N ILE A 360 20.65 9.93 17.64
CA ILE A 360 19.79 9.10 18.50
C ILE A 360 19.09 7.97 17.71
N VAL A 361 18.73 8.20 16.45
CA VAL A 361 18.19 7.14 15.58
C VAL A 361 19.26 6.09 15.27
N LYS A 362 20.51 6.49 15.04
CA LYS A 362 21.63 5.54 14.91
C LYS A 362 21.79 4.67 16.16
N ASP A 363 21.68 5.26 17.35
CA ASP A 363 21.77 4.52 18.61
C ASP A 363 20.65 3.49 18.77
N LEU A 364 19.43 3.80 18.31
CA LEU A 364 18.33 2.83 18.25
C LEU A 364 18.69 1.63 17.35
N VAL A 365 19.19 1.89 16.14
CA VAL A 365 19.58 0.83 15.19
C VAL A 365 20.68 -0.06 15.79
N LEU A 366 21.66 0.53 16.49
CA LEU A 366 22.70 -0.21 17.17
C LEU A 366 22.18 -1.03 18.37
N THR A 367 21.13 -0.56 19.04
CA THR A 367 20.47 -1.29 20.13
C THR A 367 19.70 -2.49 19.58
N LEU A 368 18.95 -2.32 18.48
CA LEU A 368 18.28 -3.43 17.79
C LEU A 368 19.27 -4.51 17.34
N ARG A 369 20.41 -4.12 16.78
CA ARG A 369 21.45 -5.08 16.39
C ARG A 369 22.02 -5.85 17.59
N ARG A 370 22.14 -5.22 18.74
CA ARG A 370 22.56 -5.90 19.98
C ARG A 370 21.52 -6.93 20.42
N ILE A 371 20.24 -6.58 20.41
CA ILE A 371 19.15 -7.53 20.72
C ILE A 371 19.28 -8.80 19.87
N ASP A 372 19.44 -8.65 18.54
CA ASP A 372 19.60 -9.79 17.62
C ASP A 372 20.80 -10.68 17.98
N LEU A 373 21.95 -10.06 18.28
CA LEU A 373 23.17 -10.78 18.68
C LEU A 373 23.03 -11.51 20.02
N GLU A 374 22.38 -10.89 21.00
CA GLU A 374 22.16 -11.48 22.33
C GLU A 374 21.21 -12.67 22.26
N VAL A 375 20.08 -12.55 21.54
CA VAL A 375 19.16 -13.67 21.32
C VAL A 375 19.83 -14.79 20.53
N GLY A 376 20.57 -14.47 19.48
CA GLY A 376 21.33 -15.44 18.69
C GLY A 376 22.38 -16.20 19.50
N ALA A 377 22.87 -15.62 20.60
CA ALA A 377 23.79 -16.26 21.53
C ALA A 377 23.11 -16.96 22.73
N GLY A 378 21.77 -17.01 22.75
CA GLY A 378 20.99 -17.60 23.85
C GLY A 378 20.97 -16.77 25.15
N ARG A 379 21.41 -15.52 25.10
CA ARG A 379 21.49 -14.59 26.24
C ARG A 379 20.22 -13.74 26.34
N ILE A 380 19.14 -14.40 26.76
CA ILE A 380 17.77 -13.83 26.73
C ILE A 380 17.61 -12.68 27.73
N ASP A 381 18.22 -12.76 28.91
CA ASP A 381 18.14 -11.70 29.92
C ASP A 381 18.85 -10.41 29.46
N GLU A 382 20.01 -10.55 28.82
CA GLU A 382 20.77 -9.47 28.19
C GLU A 382 19.99 -8.87 27.02
N ALA A 383 19.40 -9.70 26.16
CA ALA A 383 18.54 -9.24 25.07
C ALA A 383 17.33 -8.43 25.58
N MET A 384 16.67 -8.90 26.64
CA MET A 384 15.56 -8.17 27.27
C MET A 384 16.02 -6.87 27.95
N ALA A 385 17.26 -6.80 28.44
CA ALA A 385 17.83 -5.56 28.97
C ALA A 385 18.04 -4.52 27.86
N GLU A 386 18.59 -4.93 26.71
CA GLU A 386 18.73 -4.08 25.52
C GLU A 386 17.35 -3.67 24.96
N TYR A 387 16.36 -4.58 24.96
CA TYR A 387 14.99 -4.24 24.55
C TYR A 387 14.35 -3.19 25.46
N ARG A 388 14.50 -3.29 26.78
CA ARG A 388 14.00 -2.24 27.71
C ARG A 388 14.64 -0.89 27.44
N LYS A 389 15.94 -0.86 27.15
CA LYS A 389 16.65 0.38 26.76
C LYS A 389 16.13 0.93 25.44
N PHE A 390 15.94 0.08 24.44
CA PHE A 390 15.32 0.45 23.17
C PHE A 390 13.93 1.05 23.38
N ALA A 391 13.06 0.36 24.14
CA ALA A 391 11.70 0.82 24.42
C ALA A 391 11.69 2.17 25.14
N GLN A 392 12.60 2.40 26.09
CA GLN A 392 12.72 3.71 26.75
C GLN A 392 13.08 4.82 25.76
N LEU A 393 14.07 4.61 24.91
CA LEU A 393 14.50 5.60 23.91
C LEU A 393 13.36 5.92 22.92
N VAL A 394 12.67 4.90 22.41
CA VAL A 394 11.59 5.07 21.43
C VAL A 394 10.37 5.78 22.03
N ASN A 395 10.05 5.56 23.31
CA ASN A 395 8.90 6.19 23.94
C ASN A 395 9.14 7.64 24.39
N PHE A 396 10.39 8.02 24.69
CA PHE A 396 10.67 9.32 25.34
C PHE A 396 11.66 10.19 24.55
N ASP A 397 12.92 9.75 24.43
CA ASP A 397 14.00 10.63 23.97
C ASP A 397 13.97 10.85 22.45
N VAL A 398 13.69 9.78 21.69
CA VAL A 398 13.72 9.79 20.22
C VAL A 398 12.60 10.67 19.64
N PRO A 399 11.32 10.55 20.05
CA PRO A 399 10.27 11.43 19.55
C PRO A 399 10.58 12.90 19.81
N VAL A 400 11.16 13.25 20.96
CA VAL A 400 11.52 14.62 21.30
C VAL A 400 12.63 15.15 20.39
N ALA A 401 13.70 14.38 20.19
CA ALA A 401 14.80 14.77 19.32
C ALA A 401 14.34 14.93 17.86
N LEU A 402 13.56 13.97 17.36
CA LEU A 402 12.99 14.02 16.02
C LEU A 402 12.03 15.20 15.84
N LYS A 403 11.17 15.48 16.83
CA LYS A 403 10.23 16.60 16.77
C LYS A 403 10.95 17.95 16.69
N LYS A 404 12.09 18.11 17.36
CA LYS A 404 12.94 19.30 17.25
C LYS A 404 13.59 19.43 15.87
N ALA A 405 13.93 18.32 15.22
CA ALA A 405 14.51 18.29 13.88
C ALA A 405 13.45 18.40 12.76
N GLU A 406 12.18 18.09 13.03
CA GLU A 406 11.10 18.04 12.04
C GLU A 406 10.96 19.32 11.18
N PRO A 407 11.08 20.55 11.72
CA PRO A 407 11.04 21.77 10.91
C PRO A 407 12.14 21.86 9.84
N TRP A 408 13.24 21.12 10.04
CA TRP A 408 14.43 21.07 9.18
C TRP A 408 14.53 19.76 8.40
N SER A 409 13.47 18.94 8.43
CA SER A 409 13.41 17.63 7.79
C SER A 409 12.61 17.69 6.48
N LEU A 410 12.65 16.62 5.69
CA LEU A 410 11.83 16.44 4.49
C LEU A 410 10.33 16.30 4.83
N PHE A 411 9.94 16.12 6.09
CA PHE A 411 8.53 16.23 6.51
C PHE A 411 8.00 17.66 6.47
N ASN A 412 8.89 18.66 6.47
CA ASN A 412 8.54 20.04 6.22
C ASN A 412 8.47 20.28 4.70
N SER A 413 7.27 20.61 4.20
CA SER A 413 7.02 20.90 2.79
C SER A 413 8.01 21.88 2.15
N ASN A 414 8.39 22.95 2.84
CA ASN A 414 9.31 23.95 2.31
C ASN A 414 10.73 23.41 2.16
N VAL A 415 11.17 22.62 3.14
CA VAL A 415 12.49 21.95 3.10
C VAL A 415 12.48 20.87 2.04
N HIS A 416 11.42 20.06 1.96
CA HIS A 416 11.20 19.07 0.91
C HIS A 416 11.31 19.71 -0.48
N GLN A 417 10.49 20.71 -0.78
CA GLN A 417 10.49 21.37 -2.08
C GLN A 417 11.85 21.98 -2.42
N SER A 418 12.52 22.63 -1.46
CA SER A 418 13.84 23.22 -1.66
C SER A 418 14.92 22.16 -1.94
N HIS A 419 14.92 21.08 -1.16
CA HIS A 419 15.84 19.95 -1.30
C HIS A 419 15.68 19.27 -2.68
N HIS A 420 14.44 18.99 -3.06
CA HIS A 420 14.09 18.36 -4.33
C HIS A 420 14.37 19.27 -5.53
N THR A 421 14.11 20.57 -5.43
CA THR A 421 14.48 21.55 -6.48
C THR A 421 15.99 21.61 -6.67
N ALA A 422 16.77 21.55 -5.59
CA ALA A 422 18.23 21.54 -5.67
C ALA A 422 18.75 20.26 -6.38
N LEU A 423 18.19 19.09 -6.05
CA LEU A 423 18.51 17.84 -6.74
C LEU A 423 18.17 17.90 -8.23
N GLY A 424 17.01 18.46 -8.60
CA GLY A 424 16.58 18.61 -9.99
C GLY A 424 17.49 19.51 -10.84
N ARG A 425 18.24 20.44 -10.22
CA ARG A 425 19.24 21.29 -10.92
C ARG A 425 20.58 20.60 -11.17
N ILE A 426 20.88 19.55 -10.41
CA ILE A 426 22.14 18.79 -10.50
C ILE A 426 22.00 17.64 -11.51
N LEU A 427 20.77 17.20 -11.80
CA LEU A 427 20.47 16.12 -12.73
C LEU A 427 20.18 16.66 -14.15
N PRO A 428 20.83 16.13 -15.21
CA PRO A 428 20.51 16.53 -16.57
C PRO A 428 19.10 16.08 -16.93
N VAL A 429 18.22 17.03 -17.25
CA VAL A 429 16.87 16.77 -17.75
C VAL A 429 16.96 16.22 -19.17
N THR A 430 16.86 14.90 -19.33
CA THR A 430 16.55 14.30 -20.64
C THR A 430 15.04 14.36 -20.86
N SER A 431 14.54 15.52 -21.26
CA SER A 431 13.18 15.67 -21.79
C SER A 431 13.16 15.20 -23.25
N GLN A 432 12.66 14.00 -23.53
CA GLN A 432 12.08 13.67 -24.82
C GLN A 432 10.62 13.26 -24.59
N GLN A 433 9.71 14.15 -24.97
CA GLN A 433 8.29 13.84 -25.18
C GLN A 433 8.19 12.86 -26.36
N PRO A 434 7.39 11.77 -26.28
CA PRO A 434 7.00 11.06 -27.49
C PRO A 434 5.89 11.82 -28.21
N GLN A 435 6.10 12.05 -29.51
CA GLN A 435 5.06 12.37 -30.50
C GLN A 435 4.13 11.17 -30.71
#